data_AF-A0A4Z2DMU8-F1
#
_entry.id   AF-A0A4Z2DMU8-F1
#
_cell.length_a   1.000
_cell.length_b   1.000
_cell.length_c   1.000
_cell.angle_alpha   90.00
_cell.angle_beta   90.00
_cell.angle_gamma   90.00
#
_symmetry.space_group_name_H-M   'P 1'
#
loop_
_entity.id
_entity.type
_entity.pdbx_description
1 polymer ?
#
loop_
_entity_poly.entity_id
_entity_poly.type
_entity_poly.pdbx_seq_one_letter_code
_entity_poly.pdbx_strand_id
1 'polypeptide(L)'
;MARSRAPSSCFGAKKQRLDEESTSRSCVPRNGISTPRVVRREMCYFCFDVLHNHLRNLEPPPTPKTFPNSSYPLFVTWTYGKDEKLRGCIGTFTAMNIHNGLREYAINSAMKDSRFSPITEEEFPHLTCSVSLLLHFEEGKNYQDWQVS
;
A
#
# COMPACT_ATOMS: atom_id res chain seq x y z
N MET A 1 -3.73 -15.82 63.94
CA MET A 1 -4.89 -16.62 63.48
C MET A 1 -5.35 -16.06 62.14
N ALA A 2 -5.48 -16.93 61.15
CA ALA A 2 -5.91 -16.61 59.80
C ALA A 2 -7.37 -16.14 59.75
N ARG A 3 -7.68 -15.24 58.80
CA ARG A 3 -8.75 -15.43 57.81
C ARG A 3 -8.72 -14.32 56.75
N SER A 4 -9.02 -14.76 55.54
CA SER A 4 -8.81 -14.14 54.24
C SER A 4 -10.12 -13.61 53.66
N ARG A 5 -10.10 -12.56 52.82
CA ARG A 5 -10.61 -12.55 51.43
C ARG A 5 -10.90 -11.13 50.88
N ALA A 6 -10.33 -10.94 49.68
CA ALA A 6 -10.82 -10.24 48.49
C ALA A 6 -11.01 -8.70 48.48
N PRO A 7 -10.38 -7.98 47.53
CA PRO A 7 -10.72 -6.61 47.19
C PRO A 7 -11.98 -6.57 46.29
N SER A 8 -12.92 -5.69 46.63
CA SER A 8 -14.07 -5.37 45.80
C SER A 8 -13.64 -4.51 44.61
N SER A 9 -13.79 -5.11 43.42
CA SER A 9 -13.74 -4.51 42.10
C SER A 9 -14.72 -3.32 41.96
N CYS A 10 -14.20 -2.13 41.69
CA CYS A 10 -14.94 -1.02 41.08
C CYS A 10 -14.14 -0.52 39.87
N PHE A 11 -14.26 -1.25 38.75
CA PHE A 11 -13.81 -0.79 37.43
C PHE A 11 -14.70 0.37 36.98
N GLY A 12 -14.15 1.59 37.02
CA GLY A 12 -14.73 2.74 36.34
C GLY A 12 -14.58 2.59 34.83
N ALA A 13 -15.56 1.99 34.18
CA ALA A 13 -15.67 2.00 32.73
C ALA A 13 -15.98 3.42 32.24
N LYS A 14 -14.94 4.17 31.85
CA LYS A 14 -15.12 5.35 31.00
C LYS A 14 -15.54 4.86 29.62
N LYS A 15 -16.85 4.90 29.37
CA LYS A 15 -17.49 4.71 28.07
C LYS A 15 -17.02 5.82 27.13
N GLN A 16 -15.91 5.59 26.42
CA GLN A 16 -15.56 6.40 25.25
C GLN A 16 -16.46 5.97 24.09
N ARG A 17 -17.23 6.94 23.62
CA ARG A 17 -18.06 6.89 22.43
C ARG A 17 -17.11 6.69 21.23
N LEU A 18 -17.20 5.53 20.57
CA LEU A 18 -16.67 5.36 19.23
C LEU A 18 -17.62 6.09 18.28
N ASP A 19 -17.18 7.21 17.72
CA ASP A 19 -17.73 7.72 16.48
C ASP A 19 -16.90 7.10 15.35
N GLU A 20 -17.41 5.97 14.86
CA GLU A 20 -16.93 5.22 13.71
C GLU A 20 -17.44 5.90 12.44
N GLU A 21 -16.70 6.88 11.93
CA GLU A 21 -16.97 7.45 10.61
C GLU A 21 -15.79 7.20 9.67
N SER A 22 -15.63 5.91 9.34
CA SER A 22 -14.80 5.46 8.24
C SER A 22 -15.56 5.64 6.91
N THR A 23 -15.85 6.90 6.55
CA THR A 23 -16.30 7.24 5.20
C THR A 23 -15.13 7.03 4.27
N SER A 24 -15.00 5.81 3.73
CA SER A 24 -14.16 5.50 2.60
C SER A 24 -14.53 6.46 1.48
N ARG A 25 -13.72 7.51 1.29
CA ARG A 25 -13.86 8.39 0.12
C ARG A 25 -13.67 7.50 -1.10
N SER A 26 -14.76 7.25 -1.83
CA SER A 26 -14.68 6.63 -3.14
C SER A 26 -13.83 7.55 -4.01
N CYS A 27 -12.59 7.14 -4.28
CA CYS A 27 -11.80 7.70 -5.36
C CYS A 27 -12.50 7.30 -6.66
N VAL A 28 -13.43 8.15 -7.10
CA VAL A 28 -14.06 8.01 -8.42
C VAL A 28 -12.94 8.20 -9.45
N PRO A 29 -12.68 7.23 -10.34
CA PRO A 29 -11.77 7.42 -11.44
C PRO A 29 -12.32 8.56 -12.31
N ARG A 30 -11.54 9.62 -12.54
CA ARG A 30 -11.95 10.76 -13.38
C ARG A 30 -12.21 10.38 -14.83
N ASN A 31 -11.79 9.19 -15.26
CA ASN A 31 -11.78 8.81 -16.67
C ASN A 31 -13.08 8.20 -17.18
N GLY A 32 -14.17 8.16 -16.39
CA GLY A 32 -15.47 7.64 -16.87
C GLY A 32 -15.48 6.15 -17.27
N ILE A 33 -14.37 5.44 -17.09
CA ILE A 33 -14.24 4.01 -17.39
C ILE A 33 -14.74 3.23 -16.17
N SER A 34 -15.89 2.57 -16.31
CA SER A 34 -16.42 1.61 -15.34
C SER A 34 -15.63 0.30 -15.40
N THR A 35 -14.34 0.33 -15.04
CA THR A 35 -13.59 -0.91 -14.82
C THR A 35 -14.05 -1.53 -13.50
N PRO A 36 -14.19 -2.87 -13.43
CA PRO A 36 -14.28 -3.55 -12.15
C PRO A 36 -13.12 -3.07 -11.27
N ARG A 37 -13.36 -2.75 -10.00
CA ARG A 37 -12.35 -2.21 -9.10
C ARG A 37 -11.28 -3.27 -8.80
N VAL A 38 -10.32 -3.41 -9.71
CA VAL A 38 -9.17 -4.32 -9.62
C VAL A 38 -8.26 -3.87 -8.49
N VAL A 39 -8.01 -2.57 -8.40
CA VAL A 39 -7.16 -1.96 -7.37
C VAL A 39 -7.84 -2.09 -6.01
N ARG A 40 -7.14 -2.72 -5.06
CA ARG A 40 -7.61 -2.90 -3.68
C ARG A 40 -6.57 -2.38 -2.69
N ARG A 41 -7.00 -1.83 -1.54
CA ARG A 41 -6.09 -1.31 -0.50
C ARG A 41 -5.15 -2.39 0.05
N GLU A 42 -5.59 -3.64 -0.02
CA GLU A 42 -4.84 -4.82 0.40
C GLU A 42 -3.56 -5.03 -0.43
N MET A 43 -3.49 -4.45 -1.63
CA MET A 43 -2.25 -4.40 -2.42
C MET A 43 -1.17 -3.59 -1.72
N CYS A 44 -1.51 -2.42 -1.16
CA CYS A 44 -0.57 -1.59 -0.40
C CYS A 44 -0.15 -2.29 0.91
N TYR A 45 -1.08 -2.95 1.60
CA TYR A 45 -0.73 -3.75 2.79
C TYR A 45 0.26 -4.86 2.46
N PHE A 46 0.03 -5.56 1.34
CA PHE A 46 0.97 -6.58 0.88
C PHE A 46 2.36 -6.00 0.56
N CYS A 47 2.45 -4.82 -0.07
CA CYS A 47 3.72 -4.14 -0.29
C CYS A 47 4.42 -3.78 1.04
N PHE A 48 3.67 -3.31 2.05
CA PHE A 48 4.21 -3.07 3.39
C PHE A 48 4.73 -4.35 4.04
N ASP A 49 3.98 -5.45 4.01
CA ASP A 49 4.40 -6.74 4.56
C ASP A 49 5.69 -7.24 3.88
N VAL A 50 5.77 -7.09 2.55
CA VAL A 50 6.95 -7.46 1.77
C VAL A 50 8.17 -6.64 2.20
N LEU A 51 8.03 -5.31 2.31
CA LEU A 51 9.12 -4.44 2.74
C LEU A 51 9.49 -4.69 4.21
N HIS A 52 8.51 -4.87 5.09
CA HIS A 52 8.71 -5.15 6.51
C HIS A 52 9.57 -6.39 6.73
N ASN A 53 9.23 -7.48 6.03
CA ASN A 53 9.95 -8.74 6.12
C ASN A 53 11.35 -8.61 5.53
N HIS A 54 11.49 -7.89 4.41
CA HIS A 54 12.79 -7.65 3.80
C HIS A 54 13.75 -6.89 4.73
N LEU A 55 13.29 -5.79 5.36
CA LEU A 55 14.10 -4.99 6.27
C LEU A 55 14.56 -5.79 7.51
N ARG A 56 13.76 -6.76 7.95
CA ARG A 56 14.05 -7.63 9.11
C ARG A 56 14.68 -8.97 8.76
N ASN A 57 15.02 -9.18 7.49
CA ASN A 57 15.56 -10.45 6.97
C ASN A 57 14.66 -11.66 7.33
N LEU A 58 13.34 -11.47 7.24
CA LEU A 58 12.33 -12.51 7.44
C LEU A 58 11.92 -13.11 6.09
N GLU A 59 11.33 -14.30 6.15
CA GLU A 59 10.75 -14.94 4.97
C GLU A 59 9.68 -14.06 4.30
N PRO A 60 9.62 -13.99 2.97
CA PRO A 60 8.62 -13.18 2.28
C PRO A 60 7.19 -13.58 2.67
N PRO A 61 6.23 -12.64 2.73
CA PRO A 61 4.85 -12.97 3.08
C PRO A 61 4.25 -13.95 2.06
N PRO A 62 3.31 -14.81 2.48
CA PRO A 62 2.67 -15.77 1.59
C PRO A 62 1.90 -15.06 0.46
N THR A 63 1.58 -15.82 -0.59
CA THR A 63 0.79 -15.30 -1.71
C THR A 63 -0.56 -14.76 -1.22
N PRO A 64 -0.94 -13.52 -1.59
CA PRO A 64 -2.16 -12.90 -1.11
C PRO A 64 -3.40 -13.58 -1.72
N LYS A 65 -4.44 -13.76 -0.90
CA LYS A 65 -5.75 -14.29 -1.33
C LYS A 65 -6.83 -13.20 -1.42
N THR A 66 -6.48 -11.98 -1.00
CA THR A 66 -7.40 -10.86 -0.80
C THR A 66 -7.63 -10.03 -2.07
N PHE A 67 -6.88 -10.25 -3.14
CA PHE A 67 -7.02 -9.58 -4.43
C PHE A 67 -6.66 -10.53 -5.59
N PRO A 68 -7.21 -10.31 -6.81
CA PRO A 68 -6.96 -11.18 -7.96
C PRO A 68 -5.48 -11.22 -8.34
N ASN A 69 -5.09 -12.10 -9.27
CA ASN A 69 -3.71 -12.21 -9.75
C ASN A 69 -3.58 -11.98 -11.27
N SER A 70 -4.48 -11.19 -11.85
CA SER A 70 -4.40 -10.86 -13.28
C SER A 70 -3.14 -10.03 -13.59
N SER A 71 -2.63 -10.12 -14.82
CA SER A 71 -1.42 -9.42 -15.21
C SER A 71 -1.67 -7.96 -15.59
N TYR A 72 -0.87 -7.05 -15.04
CA TYR A 72 -0.91 -5.62 -15.36
C TYR A 72 0.49 -5.02 -15.34
N PRO A 73 0.76 -4.01 -16.18
CA PRO A 73 1.87 -3.10 -15.92
C PRO A 73 1.60 -2.33 -14.64
N LEU A 74 2.61 -2.15 -13.80
CA LEU A 74 2.41 -1.60 -12.46
C LEU A 74 3.60 -0.82 -11.94
N PHE A 75 3.33 0.10 -11.02
CA PHE A 75 4.31 0.87 -10.28
C PHE A 75 4.00 0.82 -8.78
N VAL A 76 5.04 0.67 -7.96
CA VAL A 76 4.95 0.84 -6.51
C VAL A 76 5.70 2.11 -6.15
N THR A 77 5.03 2.98 -5.40
CA THR A 77 5.56 4.27 -4.95
C THR A 77 5.56 4.34 -3.44
N TRP A 78 6.69 4.71 -2.86
CA TRP A 78 6.85 5.06 -1.46
C TRP A 78 6.96 6.57 -1.32
N THR A 79 6.23 7.13 -0.37
CA THR A 79 6.38 8.52 0.09
C THR A 79 6.67 8.54 1.58
N TYR A 80 7.27 9.62 2.07
CA TYR A 80 7.73 9.75 3.45
C TYR A 80 7.25 11.04 4.11
N GLY A 81 6.78 10.92 5.35
CA GLY A 81 6.41 12.03 6.20
C GLY A 81 5.08 12.70 5.80
N LYS A 82 4.74 13.78 6.52
CA LYS A 82 3.46 14.48 6.37
C LYS A 82 3.27 15.17 5.03
N ASP A 83 4.37 15.57 4.40
CA ASP A 83 4.37 16.24 3.10
C ASP A 83 4.35 15.25 1.92
N GLU A 84 4.25 13.94 2.20
CA GLU A 84 4.24 12.85 1.20
C GLU A 84 5.39 12.96 0.18
N LYS A 85 6.59 13.29 0.67
CA LYS A 85 7.78 13.42 -0.20
C LYS A 85 8.11 12.09 -0.84
N LEU A 86 8.33 12.07 -2.15
CA LEU A 86 8.73 10.87 -2.87
C LEU A 86 9.98 10.24 -2.23
N ARG A 87 9.89 8.95 -1.91
CA ARG A 87 10.95 8.16 -1.27
C ARG A 87 11.41 6.96 -2.08
N GLY A 88 10.68 6.64 -3.15
CA GLY A 88 11.04 5.67 -4.15
C GLY A 88 9.85 5.38 -5.08
N CYS A 89 10.09 5.17 -6.36
CA CYS A 89 9.06 4.76 -7.31
C CYS A 89 9.68 3.98 -8.46
N ILE A 90 9.37 2.70 -8.55
CA ILE A 90 9.83 1.80 -9.61
C ILE A 90 8.67 0.91 -10.03
N GLY A 91 8.64 0.58 -11.32
CA GLY A 91 7.59 -0.23 -11.92
C GLY A 91 7.99 -0.72 -13.30
N THR A 92 6.99 -1.15 -14.06
CA THR A 92 7.16 -1.68 -15.40
C THR A 92 5.97 -1.38 -16.29
N PHE A 93 6.25 -1.22 -17.58
CA PHE A 93 5.26 -1.16 -18.64
C PHE A 93 4.90 -2.55 -19.20
N THR A 94 5.67 -3.59 -18.84
CA THR A 94 5.36 -4.97 -19.21
C THR A 94 4.36 -5.56 -18.23
N ALA A 95 3.30 -6.19 -18.73
CA ALA A 95 2.30 -6.80 -17.88
C ALA A 95 2.87 -7.98 -17.08
N MET A 96 2.67 -7.95 -15.76
CA MET A 96 3.11 -9.01 -14.85
C MET A 96 1.97 -9.39 -13.90
N ASN A 97 1.91 -10.67 -13.52
CA ASN A 97 0.99 -11.13 -12.48
C ASN A 97 1.18 -10.28 -11.22
N ILE A 98 0.12 -9.61 -10.77
CA ILE A 98 0.23 -8.58 -9.73
C ILE A 98 0.76 -9.09 -8.40
N HIS A 99 0.59 -10.37 -8.05
CA HIS A 99 1.20 -10.92 -6.84
C HIS A 99 2.73 -10.89 -6.91
N ASN A 100 3.30 -11.27 -8.06
CA ASN A 100 4.75 -11.26 -8.27
C ASN A 100 5.26 -9.84 -8.46
N GLY A 101 4.59 -9.05 -9.32
CA GLY A 101 5.01 -7.69 -9.60
C GLY A 101 4.96 -6.80 -8.36
N LEU A 102 3.92 -6.87 -7.52
CA LEU A 102 3.89 -6.09 -6.27
C LEU A 102 4.99 -6.49 -5.29
N ARG A 103 5.30 -7.79 -5.18
CA ARG A 103 6.40 -8.26 -4.34
C ARG A 103 7.74 -7.71 -4.83
N GLU A 104 8.01 -7.84 -6.12
CA GLU A 104 9.26 -7.40 -6.72
C GLU A 104 9.41 -5.87 -6.66
N TYR A 105 8.39 -5.14 -7.11
CA TYR A 105 8.45 -3.69 -7.20
C TYR A 105 8.31 -2.98 -5.86
N ALA A 106 7.73 -3.61 -4.82
CA ALA A 106 7.81 -3.09 -3.45
C ALA A 106 9.27 -2.99 -2.97
N ILE A 107 10.08 -4.04 -3.19
CA ILE A 107 11.49 -4.05 -2.81
C ILE A 107 12.33 -3.18 -3.74
N ASN A 108 12.13 -3.29 -5.06
CA ASN A 108 12.94 -2.52 -6.01
C ASN A 108 12.73 -1.01 -5.83
N SER A 109 11.48 -0.55 -5.60
CA SER A 109 11.21 0.88 -5.34
C SER A 109 11.76 1.36 -4.00
N ALA A 110 11.83 0.50 -2.98
CA ALA A 110 12.38 0.86 -1.66
C ALA A 110 13.92 0.82 -1.60
N MET A 111 14.54 -0.12 -2.32
CA MET A 111 15.95 -0.48 -2.12
C MET A 111 16.85 -0.18 -3.31
N LYS A 112 16.28 -0.05 -4.53
CA LYS A 112 17.05 0.03 -5.78
C LYS A 112 16.71 1.24 -6.65
N ASP A 113 15.90 2.18 -6.15
CA ASP A 113 15.70 3.47 -6.80
C ASP A 113 16.94 4.34 -6.58
N SER A 114 17.80 4.45 -7.59
CA SER A 114 19.11 5.12 -7.50
C SER A 114 19.05 6.61 -7.16
N ARG A 115 17.87 7.23 -7.21
CA ARG A 115 17.66 8.62 -6.80
C ARG A 115 17.68 8.79 -5.28
N PHE A 116 17.52 7.71 -4.53
CA PHE A 116 17.43 7.71 -3.08
C PHE A 116 18.34 6.64 -2.45
N SER A 117 18.73 6.84 -1.20
CA SER A 117 19.34 5.74 -0.42
C SER A 117 18.29 4.65 -0.15
N PRO A 118 18.70 3.39 0.07
CA PRO A 118 17.75 2.35 0.50
C PRO A 118 16.94 2.80 1.73
N ILE A 119 15.65 2.48 1.76
CA ILE A 119 14.77 2.78 2.90
C ILE A 119 15.24 2.00 4.14
N THR A 120 15.26 2.65 5.30
CA THR A 120 15.66 2.02 6.57
C THR A 120 14.48 1.57 7.42
N GLU A 121 14.76 0.77 8.46
CA GLU A 121 13.75 0.34 9.44
C GLU A 121 13.18 1.52 10.23
N GLU A 122 13.96 2.57 10.52
CA GLU A 122 13.47 3.77 11.21
C GLU A 122 12.51 4.61 10.35
N GLU A 123 12.71 4.61 9.04
CA GLU A 123 11.83 5.30 8.11
C GLU A 123 10.47 4.60 7.96
N PHE A 124 10.45 3.27 8.09
CA PHE A 124 9.31 2.40 7.79
C PHE A 124 7.96 2.88 8.38
N PRO A 125 7.85 3.27 9.68
CA PRO A 125 6.58 3.69 10.28
C PRO A 125 6.01 5.01 9.72
N HIS A 126 6.83 5.77 8.99
CA HIS A 126 6.49 7.09 8.46
C HIS A 126 6.25 7.07 6.95
N LEU A 127 6.27 5.88 6.33
CA LEU A 127 6.04 5.71 4.91
C LEU A 127 4.54 5.69 4.59
N THR A 128 4.23 6.09 3.36
CA THR A 128 2.95 5.81 2.70
C THR A 128 3.24 5.06 1.40
N CYS A 129 2.38 4.09 1.07
CA CYS A 129 2.51 3.24 -0.11
C CYS A 129 1.36 3.49 -1.09
N SER A 130 1.71 3.71 -2.36
CA SER A 130 0.78 3.83 -3.47
C SER A 130 1.08 2.79 -4.54
N VAL A 131 0.03 2.12 -5.02
CA VAL A 131 0.09 1.14 -6.11
C VAL A 131 -0.68 1.67 -7.30
N SER A 132 -0.03 1.74 -8.45
CA SER A 132 -0.63 2.19 -9.71
C SER A 132 -0.63 1.03 -10.69
N LEU A 133 -1.81 0.62 -11.17
CA LEU A 133 -1.97 -0.32 -12.28
C LEU A 133 -2.28 0.45 -13.54
N LEU A 134 -1.54 0.20 -14.62
CA LEU A 134 -1.77 0.86 -15.90
C LEU A 134 -2.70 0.00 -16.76
N LEU A 135 -3.67 0.65 -17.39
CA LEU A 135 -4.69 0.03 -18.22
C LEU A 135 -4.78 0.79 -19.54
N HIS A 136 -5.24 0.10 -20.58
CA HIS A 136 -5.65 0.73 -21.85
C HIS A 136 -4.56 1.60 -22.49
N PHE A 137 -3.40 1.02 -22.78
CA PHE A 137 -2.38 1.71 -23.58
C PHE A 137 -2.96 2.01 -24.97
N GLU A 138 -2.81 3.25 -25.41
CA GLU A 138 -3.24 3.73 -26.73
C GLU A 138 -2.08 4.44 -27.43
N GLU A 139 -2.08 4.37 -28.76
CA GLU A 139 -1.14 5.13 -29.57
C GLU A 139 -1.60 6.58 -29.68
N GLY A 140 -0.75 7.53 -29.29
CA GLY A 140 -1.03 8.95 -29.48
C GLY A 140 -0.88 9.35 -30.94
N LYS A 141 -1.88 10.05 -31.51
CA LYS A 141 -1.88 10.43 -32.93
C LYS A 141 -0.90 11.56 -33.24
N ASN A 142 -0.73 12.50 -32.31
CA ASN A 142 0.18 13.64 -32.43
C ASN A 142 0.50 14.25 -31.06
N TYR A 143 1.40 15.22 -31.00
CA TYR A 143 1.87 15.81 -29.74
C TYR A 143 0.80 16.59 -28.96
N GLN A 144 -0.36 16.89 -29.56
CA GLN A 144 -1.49 17.56 -28.91
C GLN A 144 -2.59 16.58 -28.49
N ASP A 145 -2.44 15.29 -28.79
CA ASP A 145 -3.42 14.23 -28.52
C ASP A 145 -3.29 13.70 -27.08
N TRP A 146 -3.13 14.61 -26.10
CA TRP A 146 -3.11 14.29 -24.68
C TRP A 146 -4.26 15.01 -23.97
N GLN A 147 -4.87 14.33 -23.00
CA GLN A 147 -5.93 14.87 -22.18
C GLN A 147 -5.57 14.71 -20.71
N VAL A 148 -5.57 15.81 -19.95
CA VAL A 148 -5.44 15.74 -18.48
C VAL A 148 -6.80 15.42 -17.90
N SER A 149 -6.87 14.31 -17.16
CA SER A 149 -8.08 13.85 -16.48
C SER A 149 -8.11 14.30 -15.02
#